data_AF-A0A9Y2KWI5-F1
#
_entry.id   AF-A0A9Y2KWI5-F1
#
_cell.length_a   1.000
_cell.length_b   1.000
_cell.length_c   1.000
_cell.angle_alpha   90.00
_cell.angle_beta   90.00
_cell.angle_gamma   90.00
#
_symmetry.space_group_name_H-M   'P 1'
#
loop_
_entity.id
_entity.type
_entity.pdbx_description
1 polymer ?
#
loop_
_entity_poly.entity_id
_entity_poly.type
_entity_poly.pdbx_seq_one_letter_code
_entity_poly.pdbx_strand_id
1 'polypeptide(L)'
;MTRTVLITGGAYGIGRAIAKDFSADHNLVVTWHKTPPEAILSEAPGVLAIQANLTDESAPQRVIDAVIDHFGQLDVIVNNAGAKTATPLDSFDAAAHRAILDLNLLTPAALLAAALPHLSPGAAVISITSVNAIFPPRGAATYGASKAALNLWTRAMAKELGPRGIRVNGVAPGATNVPENPRPDELTELFVKDTALGRLARAEDIAQAVRFLSSNAARSITGEILNVSGGYRL
;
A
#
# COMPACT_ATOMS: atom_id res chain seq x y z
N MET A 1 -18.52 12.91 10.83
CA MET A 1 -18.54 11.45 10.99
C MET A 1 -17.10 10.95 10.95
N THR A 2 -16.77 9.94 11.75
CA THR A 2 -15.46 9.26 11.69
C THR A 2 -15.32 8.60 10.32
N ARG A 3 -14.15 8.73 9.67
CA ARG A 3 -13.91 8.11 8.36
C ARG A 3 -13.49 6.65 8.51
N THR A 4 -13.86 5.80 7.55
CA THR A 4 -13.48 4.39 7.50
C THR A 4 -12.34 4.14 6.52
N VAL A 5 -11.29 3.46 6.99
CA VAL A 5 -10.05 3.20 6.24
C VAL A 5 -9.84 1.70 6.12
N LEU A 6 -9.73 1.21 4.88
CA LEU A 6 -9.30 -0.15 4.58
C LEU A 6 -7.81 -0.17 4.23
N ILE A 7 -7.02 -0.96 4.94
CA ILE A 7 -5.59 -1.17 4.64
C ILE A 7 -5.37 -2.63 4.30
N THR A 8 -4.85 -2.90 3.11
CA THR A 8 -4.46 -4.27 2.76
C THR A 8 -3.09 -4.61 3.31
N GLY A 9 -2.94 -5.78 3.94
CA GLY A 9 -1.66 -6.21 4.52
C GLY A 9 -1.24 -5.41 5.76
N GLY A 10 -2.13 -5.20 6.72
CA GLY A 10 -1.89 -4.34 7.90
C GLY A 10 -1.14 -5.00 9.06
N ALA A 11 -0.67 -6.25 8.92
CA ALA A 11 -0.12 -7.03 10.04
C ALA A 11 1.32 -6.65 10.43
N TYR A 12 2.16 -6.19 9.50
CA TYR A 12 3.59 -5.93 9.74
C TYR A 12 4.14 -4.76 8.92
N GLY A 13 5.31 -4.25 9.32
CA GLY A 13 6.08 -3.23 8.59
C GLY A 13 5.28 -1.97 8.24
N ILE A 14 5.38 -1.53 6.98
CA ILE A 14 4.69 -0.32 6.49
C ILE A 14 3.17 -0.40 6.74
N GLY A 15 2.55 -1.55 6.44
CA GLY A 15 1.12 -1.74 6.63
C GLY A 15 0.69 -1.57 8.09
N ARG A 16 1.47 -2.13 9.03
CA ARG A 16 1.22 -1.97 10.47
C ARG A 16 1.40 -0.53 10.93
N ALA A 17 2.45 0.16 10.46
CA ALA A 17 2.66 1.56 10.82
C ALA A 17 1.53 2.47 10.33
N ILE A 18 1.03 2.23 9.10
CA ILE A 18 -0.15 2.92 8.58
C ILE A 18 -1.38 2.58 9.44
N ALA A 19 -1.60 1.30 9.77
CA ALA A 19 -2.72 0.86 10.60
C ALA A 19 -2.72 1.55 11.97
N LYS A 20 -1.57 1.57 12.64
CA LYS A 20 -1.38 2.22 13.93
C LYS A 20 -1.64 3.72 13.90
N ASP A 21 -1.25 4.41 12.83
CA ASP A 21 -1.48 5.84 12.69
C ASP A 21 -2.98 6.17 12.52
N PHE A 22 -3.69 5.39 11.70
CA PHE A 22 -5.13 5.57 11.49
C PHE A 22 -6.00 5.07 12.65
N SER A 23 -5.56 4.07 13.42
CA SER A 23 -6.36 3.53 14.53
C SER A 23 -6.62 4.52 15.66
N ALA A 24 -5.90 5.64 15.69
CA ALA A 24 -6.07 6.67 16.71
C ALA A 24 -7.41 7.40 16.61
N ASP A 25 -7.94 7.58 15.39
CA ASP A 25 -9.08 8.48 15.11
C ASP A 25 -9.96 8.06 13.93
N HIS A 26 -9.75 6.86 13.36
CA HIS A 26 -10.56 6.32 12.25
C HIS A 26 -11.18 4.97 12.61
N ASN A 27 -12.28 4.65 11.92
CA ASN A 27 -12.74 3.27 11.82
C ASN A 27 -11.76 2.53 10.91
N LEU A 28 -11.19 1.44 11.39
CA LEU A 28 -10.07 0.79 10.71
C LEU A 28 -10.40 -0.65 10.37
N VAL A 29 -10.14 -1.01 9.12
CA VAL A 29 -10.15 -2.37 8.60
C VAL A 29 -8.74 -2.71 8.13
N VAL A 30 -8.22 -3.86 8.55
CA VAL A 30 -6.96 -4.39 8.04
C VAL A 30 -7.19 -5.77 7.43
N THR A 31 -6.60 -6.01 6.26
CA THR A 31 -6.50 -7.39 5.75
C THR A 31 -5.16 -8.01 6.08
N TRP A 32 -5.16 -9.33 6.21
CA TRP A 32 -3.96 -10.15 6.38
C TRP A 32 -4.16 -11.50 5.70
N HIS A 33 -3.08 -12.26 5.46
CA HIS A 33 -3.17 -13.57 4.81
C HIS A 33 -2.56 -14.67 5.69
N LYS A 34 -1.22 -14.67 5.82
CA LYS A 34 -0.49 -15.72 6.55
C LYS A 34 -0.17 -15.34 7.99
N THR A 35 0.11 -14.07 8.24
CA THR A 35 0.50 -13.55 9.56
C THR A 35 -0.66 -12.77 10.17
N PRO A 36 -1.24 -13.22 11.29
CA PRO A 36 -2.30 -12.50 11.98
C PRO A 36 -1.83 -11.12 12.49
N PRO A 37 -2.72 -10.11 12.55
CA PRO A 37 -2.38 -8.76 12.93
C PRO A 37 -2.46 -8.56 14.46
N GLU A 38 -1.87 -9.45 15.25
CA GLU A 38 -2.01 -9.47 16.72
C GLU A 38 -1.56 -8.17 17.38
N ALA A 39 -0.44 -7.60 16.94
CA ALA A 39 0.08 -6.36 17.52
C ALA A 39 -0.88 -5.18 17.36
N ILE A 40 -1.50 -5.02 16.19
CA ILE A 40 -2.48 -3.93 15.99
C ILE A 40 -3.79 -4.22 16.72
N LEU A 41 -4.23 -5.48 16.81
CA LEU A 41 -5.42 -5.86 17.59
C LEU A 41 -5.23 -5.64 19.10
N SER A 42 -4.00 -5.82 19.61
CA SER A 42 -3.67 -5.52 21.00
C SER A 42 -3.63 -4.01 21.29
N GLU A 43 -3.16 -3.21 20.34
CA GLU A 43 -3.06 -1.74 20.49
C GLU A 43 -4.41 -1.04 20.22
N ALA A 44 -5.23 -1.61 19.33
CA ALA A 44 -6.51 -1.07 18.91
C ALA A 44 -7.55 -2.20 18.74
N PRO A 45 -8.26 -2.60 19.81
CA PRO A 45 -9.23 -3.70 19.78
C PRO A 45 -10.45 -3.45 18.86
N GLY A 46 -10.72 -2.19 18.50
CA GLY A 46 -11.82 -1.82 17.59
C GLY A 46 -11.53 -2.00 16.10
N VAL A 47 -10.34 -2.51 15.74
CA VAL A 47 -9.95 -2.77 14.35
C VAL A 47 -10.64 -4.03 13.83
N LEU A 48 -11.30 -3.93 12.68
CA LEU A 48 -11.80 -5.09 11.97
C LEU A 48 -10.65 -5.76 11.20
N ALA A 49 -10.25 -6.96 11.63
CA ALA A 49 -9.22 -7.75 10.95
C ALA A 49 -9.84 -8.84 10.07
N ILE A 50 -9.54 -8.81 8.77
CA ILE A 50 -10.08 -9.76 7.78
C ILE A 50 -8.94 -10.63 7.23
N GLN A 51 -9.04 -11.95 7.42
CA GLN A 51 -8.14 -12.88 6.74
C GLN A 51 -8.58 -13.08 5.29
N ALA A 52 -7.71 -12.76 4.34
CA ALA A 52 -7.99 -12.94 2.92
C ALA A 52 -6.70 -13.17 2.13
N ASN A 53 -6.69 -14.20 1.28
CA ASN A 53 -5.77 -14.23 0.15
C ASN A 53 -6.34 -13.34 -0.95
N LEU A 54 -5.79 -12.14 -1.11
CA LEU A 54 -6.34 -11.13 -2.02
C LEU A 54 -6.15 -11.44 -3.51
N THR A 55 -5.44 -12.51 -3.85
CA THR A 55 -5.36 -13.01 -5.23
C THR A 55 -6.50 -13.96 -5.57
N ASP A 56 -7.31 -14.39 -4.59
CA ASP A 56 -8.50 -15.19 -4.86
C ASP A 56 -9.56 -14.30 -5.53
N GLU A 57 -10.21 -14.81 -6.59
CA GLU A 57 -11.14 -14.05 -7.43
C GLU A 57 -12.23 -13.32 -6.63
N SER A 58 -12.77 -13.98 -5.61
CA SER A 58 -13.88 -13.47 -4.79
C SER A 58 -13.42 -12.71 -3.54
N ALA A 59 -12.12 -12.67 -3.23
CA ALA A 59 -11.63 -12.02 -2.01
C ALA A 59 -11.87 -10.50 -1.99
N PRO A 60 -11.63 -9.74 -3.07
CA PRO A 60 -11.91 -8.30 -3.08
C PRO A 60 -13.36 -7.98 -2.72
N GLN A 61 -14.34 -8.67 -3.32
CA GLN A 61 -15.75 -8.44 -3.03
C GLN A 61 -16.08 -8.75 -1.56
N ARG A 62 -15.67 -9.93 -1.06
CA ARG A 62 -15.91 -10.29 0.35
C ARG A 62 -15.31 -9.31 1.34
N VAL A 63 -14.12 -8.77 1.05
CA VAL A 63 -13.47 -7.77 1.90
C VAL A 63 -14.29 -6.49 1.94
N ILE A 64 -14.75 -6.00 0.79
CA ILE A 64 -15.59 -4.80 0.72
C ILE A 64 -16.94 -5.03 1.41
N ASP A 65 -17.60 -6.16 1.15
CA ASP A 65 -18.87 -6.49 1.81
C ASP A 65 -18.72 -6.46 3.33
N ALA A 66 -17.68 -7.10 3.87
CA ALA A 66 -17.41 -7.09 5.31
C ALA A 66 -17.14 -5.69 5.87
N VAL A 67 -16.50 -4.79 5.11
CA VAL A 67 -16.29 -3.39 5.51
C VAL A 67 -17.64 -2.66 5.62
N ILE A 68 -18.48 -2.82 4.60
CA ILE A 68 -19.78 -2.14 4.53
C ILE A 68 -20.77 -2.71 5.54
N ASP A 69 -20.81 -4.02 5.73
CA ASP A 69 -21.65 -4.68 6.75
C ASP A 69 -21.29 -4.22 8.16
N HIS A 70 -20.00 -3.98 8.43
CA HIS A 70 -19.54 -3.62 9.76
C HIS A 70 -19.63 -2.12 10.06
N PHE A 71 -19.18 -1.27 9.12
CA PHE A 71 -19.07 0.19 9.33
C PHE A 71 -20.08 1.02 8.54
N GLY A 72 -20.81 0.44 7.58
CA GLY A 72 -21.79 1.11 6.74
C GLY A 72 -21.20 2.06 5.68
N GLN A 73 -19.87 2.23 5.64
CA GLN A 73 -19.20 3.18 4.76
C GLN A 73 -17.72 2.80 4.55
N LEU A 74 -17.15 3.34 3.47
CA LEU A 74 -15.72 3.25 3.16
C LEU A 74 -15.24 4.57 2.53
N ASP A 75 -14.24 5.19 3.15
CA ASP A 75 -13.75 6.53 2.74
C ASP A 75 -12.35 6.51 2.17
N VAL A 76 -11.52 5.55 2.58
CA VAL A 76 -10.11 5.45 2.18
C VAL A 76 -9.73 4.00 1.94
N ILE A 77 -9.09 3.74 0.81
CA ILE A 77 -8.47 2.44 0.49
C ILE A 77 -6.97 2.62 0.42
N VAL A 78 -6.22 1.87 1.21
CA VAL A 78 -4.75 1.81 1.18
C VAL A 78 -4.30 0.46 0.65
N ASN A 79 -3.88 0.44 -0.61
CA ASN A 79 -3.32 -0.74 -1.28
C ASN A 79 -1.86 -0.94 -0.86
N ASN A 80 -1.64 -1.55 0.31
CA ASN A 80 -0.31 -1.84 0.84
C ASN A 80 0.13 -3.30 0.61
N ALA A 81 -0.80 -4.26 0.56
CA ALA A 81 -0.45 -5.66 0.30
C ALA A 81 0.32 -5.78 -1.02
N GLY A 82 1.42 -6.55 -0.99
CA GLY A 82 2.31 -6.68 -2.13
C GLY A 82 3.32 -7.81 -1.94
N ALA A 83 3.73 -8.41 -3.05
CA ALA A 83 4.78 -9.43 -3.08
C ALA A 83 6.09 -8.84 -3.58
N LYS A 84 7.20 -9.26 -2.96
CA LYS A 84 8.57 -8.97 -3.38
C LYS A 84 9.32 -10.29 -3.51
N THR A 85 9.29 -10.88 -4.69
CA THR A 85 10.09 -12.09 -5.02
C THR A 85 11.18 -11.69 -6.01
N ALA A 86 12.37 -12.26 -5.84
CA ALA A 86 13.47 -12.06 -6.77
C ALA A 86 13.10 -12.61 -8.15
N THR A 87 13.49 -11.89 -9.20
CA THR A 87 13.32 -12.28 -10.60
C THR A 87 14.69 -12.33 -11.26
N PRO A 88 15.42 -13.44 -11.12
CA PRO A 88 16.74 -13.62 -11.71
C PRO A 88 16.65 -13.61 -13.25
N LEU A 89 17.76 -13.29 -13.92
CA LEU A 89 17.83 -13.27 -15.38
C LEU A 89 17.80 -14.68 -15.98
N ASP A 90 18.48 -15.61 -15.33
CA ASP A 90 18.83 -16.91 -15.91
C ASP A 90 17.75 -17.98 -15.67
N SER A 91 16.66 -17.64 -14.97
CA SER A 91 15.53 -18.54 -14.76
C SER A 91 14.21 -17.79 -14.75
N PHE A 92 13.14 -18.47 -15.19
CA PHE A 92 11.81 -17.89 -15.29
C PHE A 92 10.77 -18.80 -14.63
N ASP A 93 10.26 -18.38 -13.48
CA ASP A 93 9.13 -19.03 -12.79
C ASP A 93 7.83 -18.28 -13.10
N ALA A 94 7.12 -18.75 -14.12
CA ALA A 94 5.88 -18.14 -14.58
C ALA A 94 4.84 -17.94 -13.45
N ALA A 95 4.77 -18.85 -12.47
CA ALA A 95 3.83 -18.75 -11.36
C ALA A 95 4.23 -17.63 -10.40
N ALA A 96 5.50 -17.53 -10.04
CA ALA A 96 6.01 -16.44 -9.20
C ALA A 96 5.84 -15.06 -9.87
N HIS A 97 6.11 -14.98 -11.17
CA HIS A 97 5.94 -13.74 -11.95
C HIS A 97 4.47 -13.30 -12.02
N ARG A 98 3.52 -14.23 -12.24
CA ARG A 98 2.09 -13.94 -12.22
C ARG A 98 1.63 -13.49 -10.85
N ALA A 99 2.02 -14.19 -9.78
CA ALA A 99 1.66 -13.83 -8.42
C ALA A 99 2.12 -12.40 -8.03
N ILE A 100 3.27 -11.93 -8.53
CA ILE A 100 3.72 -10.54 -8.34
C ILE A 100 2.75 -9.56 -9.01
N LEU A 101 2.32 -9.82 -10.24
CA LEU A 101 1.42 -8.95 -11.00
C LEU A 101 0.01 -8.96 -10.40
N ASP A 102 -0.48 -10.16 -10.07
CA ASP A 102 -1.80 -10.35 -9.46
C ASP A 102 -1.91 -9.53 -8.18
N LEU A 103 -0.96 -9.72 -7.24
CA LEU A 103 -1.03 -9.04 -5.95
C LEU A 103 -0.68 -7.54 -6.01
N ASN A 104 0.33 -7.14 -6.80
CA ASN A 104 0.79 -5.74 -6.80
C ASN A 104 -0.05 -4.81 -7.70
N LEU A 105 -0.81 -5.34 -8.65
CA LEU A 105 -1.56 -4.54 -9.63
C LEU A 105 -3.03 -4.93 -9.73
N LEU A 106 -3.33 -6.21 -9.97
CA LEU A 106 -4.71 -6.63 -10.20
C LEU A 106 -5.56 -6.61 -8.93
N THR A 107 -5.00 -6.98 -7.78
CA THR A 107 -5.67 -6.88 -6.47
C THR A 107 -6.11 -5.43 -6.17
N PRO A 108 -5.25 -4.39 -6.27
CA PRO A 108 -5.68 -2.98 -6.17
C PRO A 108 -6.85 -2.62 -7.09
N ALA A 109 -6.81 -3.09 -8.34
CA ALA A 109 -7.85 -2.83 -9.31
C ALA A 109 -9.18 -3.51 -8.96
N ALA A 110 -9.13 -4.77 -8.54
CA ALA A 110 -10.31 -5.54 -8.15
C ALA A 110 -10.95 -5.00 -6.85
N LEU A 111 -10.15 -4.60 -5.87
CA LEU A 111 -10.64 -3.95 -4.65
C LEU A 111 -11.32 -2.61 -4.95
N LEU A 112 -10.71 -1.79 -5.82
CA LEU A 112 -11.33 -0.55 -6.24
C LEU A 112 -12.66 -0.83 -6.95
N ALA A 113 -12.69 -1.76 -7.90
CA ALA A 113 -13.91 -2.13 -8.61
C ALA A 113 -15.05 -2.54 -7.66
N ALA A 114 -14.77 -3.41 -6.68
CA ALA A 114 -15.73 -3.83 -5.67
C ALA A 114 -16.18 -2.66 -4.76
N ALA A 115 -15.27 -1.74 -4.44
CA ALA A 115 -15.57 -0.60 -3.56
C ALA A 115 -16.32 0.54 -4.26
N LEU A 116 -16.19 0.69 -5.59
CA LEU A 116 -16.71 1.84 -6.34
C LEU A 116 -18.18 2.18 -6.11
N PRO A 117 -19.12 1.21 -5.94
CA PRO A 117 -20.51 1.51 -5.61
C PRO A 117 -20.70 2.21 -4.24
N HIS A 118 -19.73 2.06 -3.33
CA HIS A 118 -19.80 2.55 -1.96
C HIS A 118 -18.97 3.83 -1.72
N LEU A 119 -18.11 4.20 -2.67
CA LEU A 119 -17.27 5.39 -2.56
C LEU A 119 -18.05 6.67 -2.95
N SER A 120 -17.99 7.65 -2.05
CA SER A 120 -18.59 8.99 -2.22
C SER A 120 -17.54 10.05 -2.55
N PRO A 121 -17.96 11.24 -3.04
CA PRO A 121 -17.04 12.37 -3.21
C PRO A 121 -16.26 12.67 -1.93
N GLY A 122 -14.95 12.90 -2.07
CA GLY A 122 -14.03 13.05 -0.94
C GLY A 122 -13.33 11.76 -0.52
N ALA A 123 -13.68 10.60 -1.10
CA ALA A 123 -12.93 9.36 -0.90
C ALA A 123 -11.52 9.43 -1.50
N ALA A 124 -10.61 8.59 -0.98
CA ALA A 124 -9.22 8.54 -1.43
C ALA A 124 -8.71 7.10 -1.59
N VAL A 125 -7.96 6.85 -2.65
CA VAL A 125 -7.28 5.57 -2.90
C VAL A 125 -5.78 5.84 -2.92
N ILE A 126 -5.04 5.22 -1.99
CA ILE A 126 -3.59 5.37 -1.85
C ILE A 126 -2.91 4.03 -2.09
N SER A 127 -2.05 3.97 -3.09
CA SER A 127 -1.28 2.77 -3.40
C SER A 127 0.15 2.87 -2.87
N ILE A 128 0.63 1.82 -2.19
CA ILE A 128 2.05 1.72 -1.82
C ILE A 128 2.82 1.14 -3.02
N THR A 129 3.55 2.02 -3.68
CA THR A 129 4.36 1.75 -4.86
C THR A 129 5.80 1.45 -4.44
N SER A 130 6.80 1.90 -5.20
CA SER A 130 8.21 1.80 -4.83
C SER A 130 9.06 2.71 -5.70
N VAL A 131 10.18 3.21 -5.18
CA VAL A 131 11.25 3.81 -6.01
C VAL A 131 11.75 2.85 -7.10
N ASN A 132 11.65 1.53 -6.88
CA ASN A 132 12.04 0.51 -7.88
C ASN A 132 11.14 0.52 -9.12
N ALA A 133 10.02 1.25 -9.10
CA ALA A 133 9.23 1.50 -10.31
C ALA A 133 9.99 2.34 -11.35
N ILE A 134 10.98 3.11 -10.91
CA ILE A 134 11.82 3.99 -11.74
C ILE A 134 13.28 3.53 -11.70
N PHE A 135 13.78 3.12 -10.53
CA PHE A 135 15.17 2.73 -10.29
C PHE A 135 15.29 1.28 -9.77
N PRO A 136 14.92 0.27 -10.58
CA PRO A 136 14.97 -1.12 -10.13
C PRO A 136 16.41 -1.60 -9.94
N PRO A 137 16.74 -2.30 -8.83
CA PRO A 137 18.01 -3.01 -8.72
C PRO A 137 18.04 -4.24 -9.65
N ARG A 138 19.24 -4.80 -9.87
CA ARG A 138 19.40 -6.12 -10.50
C ARG A 138 18.57 -7.17 -9.77
N GLY A 139 17.95 -8.08 -10.54
CA GLY A 139 17.13 -9.17 -9.99
C GLY A 139 15.72 -8.76 -9.54
N ALA A 140 15.25 -7.54 -9.85
CA ALA A 140 13.92 -7.06 -9.46
C ALA A 140 13.06 -6.60 -10.65
N ALA A 141 13.31 -7.13 -11.85
CA ALA A 141 12.66 -6.71 -13.09
C ALA A 141 11.12 -6.73 -13.02
N THR A 142 10.50 -7.85 -12.66
CA THR A 142 9.02 -7.92 -12.63
C THR A 142 8.43 -7.19 -11.44
N TYR A 143 9.13 -7.13 -10.31
CA TYR A 143 8.71 -6.30 -9.19
C TYR A 143 8.72 -4.81 -9.55
N GLY A 144 9.79 -4.33 -10.18
CA GLY A 144 9.88 -2.96 -10.69
C GLY A 144 8.80 -2.68 -11.72
N ALA A 145 8.61 -3.59 -12.69
CA ALA A 145 7.57 -3.48 -13.71
C ALA A 145 6.15 -3.44 -13.10
N SER A 146 5.85 -4.27 -12.10
CA SER A 146 4.52 -4.26 -11.46
C SER A 146 4.24 -2.95 -10.72
N LYS A 147 5.26 -2.37 -10.06
CA LYS A 147 5.13 -1.07 -9.40
C LYS A 147 5.11 0.10 -10.40
N ALA A 148 5.79 -0.02 -11.55
CA ALA A 148 5.67 0.95 -12.66
C ALA A 148 4.26 0.91 -13.28
N ALA A 149 3.70 -0.28 -13.46
CA ALA A 149 2.32 -0.44 -13.90
C ALA A 149 1.32 0.14 -12.89
N LEU A 150 1.55 -0.08 -11.59
CA LEU A 150 0.74 0.52 -10.52
C LEU A 150 0.81 2.05 -10.53
N ASN A 151 2.00 2.63 -10.76
CA ASN A 151 2.19 4.07 -10.92
C ASN A 151 1.38 4.65 -12.09
N LEU A 152 1.35 3.93 -13.22
CA LEU A 152 0.56 4.35 -14.38
C LEU A 152 -0.94 4.18 -14.11
N TRP A 153 -1.34 3.07 -13.52
CA TRP A 153 -2.72 2.78 -13.14
C TRP A 153 -3.28 3.84 -12.18
N THR A 154 -2.52 4.27 -11.18
CA THR A 154 -2.88 5.37 -10.27
C THR A 154 -3.21 6.66 -11.04
N ARG A 155 -2.38 7.04 -12.02
CA ARG A 155 -2.61 8.24 -12.85
C ARG A 155 -3.83 8.11 -13.74
N ALA A 156 -4.05 6.93 -14.32
CA ALA A 156 -5.22 6.66 -15.15
C ALA A 156 -6.50 6.75 -14.30
N MET A 157 -6.55 6.06 -13.17
CA MET A 157 -7.72 6.06 -12.29
C MET A 157 -8.00 7.42 -11.67
N ALA A 158 -6.99 8.26 -11.45
CA ALA A 158 -7.19 9.65 -11.04
C ALA A 158 -7.99 10.46 -12.07
N LYS A 159 -7.80 10.19 -13.38
CA LYS A 159 -8.59 10.84 -14.44
C LYS A 159 -10.02 10.29 -14.50
N GLU A 160 -10.17 8.97 -14.41
CA GLU A 160 -11.48 8.30 -14.44
C GLU A 160 -12.37 8.70 -13.26
N LEU A 161 -11.80 8.80 -12.07
CA LEU A 161 -12.54 9.01 -10.82
C LEU A 161 -12.58 10.47 -10.35
N GLY A 162 -11.77 11.34 -10.95
CA GLY A 162 -11.76 12.78 -10.68
C GLY A 162 -13.15 13.43 -10.80
N PRO A 163 -13.93 13.20 -11.87
CA PRO A 163 -15.30 13.72 -11.99
C PRO A 163 -16.26 13.27 -10.88
N ARG A 164 -15.97 12.14 -10.20
CA ARG A 164 -16.72 11.66 -9.03
C ARG A 164 -16.23 12.25 -7.70
N GLY A 165 -15.23 13.12 -7.73
CA GLY A 165 -14.61 13.70 -6.53
C GLY A 165 -13.77 12.70 -5.73
N ILE A 166 -13.31 11.61 -6.34
CA ILE A 166 -12.49 10.58 -5.69
C ILE A 166 -11.03 10.77 -6.13
N ARG A 167 -10.11 10.83 -5.17
CA ARG A 167 -8.68 11.04 -5.44
C ARG A 167 -7.95 9.71 -5.47
N VAL A 168 -6.98 9.56 -6.38
CA VAL A 168 -6.16 8.35 -6.49
C VAL A 168 -4.70 8.76 -6.53
N ASN A 169 -3.90 8.34 -5.55
CA ASN A 169 -2.49 8.68 -5.45
C ASN A 169 -1.64 7.45 -5.09
N GLY A 170 -0.32 7.60 -5.17
CA GLY A 170 0.64 6.61 -4.73
C GLY A 170 1.67 7.22 -3.78
N VAL A 171 2.21 6.39 -2.89
CA VAL A 171 3.42 6.68 -2.11
C VAL A 171 4.49 5.72 -2.58
N ALA A 172 5.70 6.21 -2.86
CA ALA A 172 6.85 5.41 -3.31
C ALA A 172 7.93 5.38 -2.22
N PRO A 173 7.91 4.35 -1.34
CA PRO A 173 8.96 4.17 -0.35
C PRO A 173 10.32 3.88 -1.00
N GLY A 174 11.38 4.45 -0.40
CA GLY A 174 12.76 4.05 -0.63
C GLY A 174 13.17 2.81 0.18
N ALA A 175 14.46 2.68 0.49
CA ALA A 175 14.92 1.72 1.47
C ALA A 175 14.35 2.08 2.86
N THR A 176 13.40 1.27 3.33
CA THR A 176 12.69 1.47 4.60
C THR A 176 13.18 0.50 5.66
N ASN A 177 13.47 1.01 6.86
CA ASN A 177 13.75 0.18 8.03
C ASN A 177 12.46 -0.46 8.55
N VAL A 178 12.48 -1.78 8.73
CA VAL A 178 11.37 -2.58 9.25
C VAL A 178 11.95 -3.43 10.38
N PRO A 179 11.81 -3.01 11.65
CA PRO A 179 12.44 -3.69 12.78
C PRO A 179 12.08 -5.17 12.90
N GLU A 180 10.87 -5.56 12.45
CA GLU A 180 10.40 -6.94 12.47
C GLU A 180 11.11 -7.83 11.42
N ASN A 181 11.85 -7.25 10.47
CA ASN A 181 12.64 -7.95 9.47
C ASN A 181 13.93 -7.18 9.16
N PRO A 182 14.90 -7.18 10.10
CA PRO A 182 16.12 -6.39 9.96
C PRO A 182 16.98 -6.90 8.82
N ARG A 183 17.70 -5.98 8.17
CA ARG A 183 18.71 -6.31 7.17
C ARG A 183 20.08 -6.47 7.85
N PRO A 184 21.02 -7.20 7.24
CA PRO A 184 22.42 -7.17 7.67
C PRO A 184 22.94 -5.73 7.72
N ASP A 185 23.81 -5.44 8.69
CA ASP A 185 24.33 -4.08 8.93
C ASP A 185 25.07 -3.55 7.71
N GLU A 186 25.92 -4.36 7.08
CA GLU A 186 26.65 -3.99 5.86
C GLU A 186 25.70 -3.55 4.73
N LEU A 187 24.61 -4.29 4.53
CA LEU A 187 23.61 -3.93 3.51
C LEU A 187 22.84 -2.66 3.89
N THR A 188 22.57 -2.48 5.19
CA THR A 188 21.94 -1.27 5.71
C THR A 188 22.82 -0.04 5.48
N GLU A 189 24.12 -0.14 5.77
CA GLU A 189 25.09 0.94 5.53
C GLU A 189 25.19 1.32 4.05
N LEU A 190 25.18 0.33 3.15
CA LEU A 190 25.16 0.58 1.71
C LEU A 190 23.91 1.38 1.30
N PHE A 191 22.73 1.01 1.80
CA PHE A 191 21.51 1.74 1.48
C PHE A 191 21.50 3.14 2.09
N VAL A 192 22.05 3.33 3.29
CA VAL A 192 22.19 4.64 3.93
C VAL A 192 23.08 5.57 3.11
N LYS A 193 24.21 5.07 2.59
CA LYS A 193 25.11 5.85 1.71
C LYS A 193 24.44 6.30 0.41
N ASP A 194 23.49 5.53 -0.09
CA ASP A 194 22.69 5.86 -1.26
C ASP A 194 21.52 6.83 -0.96
N THR A 195 21.33 7.28 0.29
CA THR A 195 20.32 8.28 0.66
C THR A 195 20.91 9.69 0.79
N ALA A 196 20.16 10.70 0.34
CA ALA A 196 20.54 12.10 0.53
C ALA A 196 20.48 12.54 2.01
N LEU A 197 19.57 11.97 2.81
CA LEU A 197 19.41 12.33 4.23
C LEU A 197 20.34 11.55 5.18
N GLY A 198 21.21 10.67 4.66
CA GLY A 198 22.13 9.87 5.47
C GLY A 198 21.42 8.93 6.44
N ARG A 199 20.18 8.51 6.13
CA ARG A 199 19.39 7.57 6.93
C ARG A 199 18.32 6.87 6.09
N LEU A 200 17.96 5.66 6.49
CA LEU A 200 16.78 4.98 5.94
C LEU A 200 15.50 5.69 6.38
N ALA A 201 14.47 5.61 5.52
CA ALA A 201 13.11 5.95 5.92
C ALA A 201 12.61 4.95 6.96
N ARG A 202 11.73 5.38 7.85
CA ARG A 202 11.01 4.49 8.77
C ARG A 202 9.61 4.17 8.24
N ALA A 203 8.98 3.12 8.74
CA ALA A 203 7.62 2.78 8.36
C ALA A 203 6.64 3.92 8.69
N GLU A 204 6.90 4.64 9.79
CA GLU A 204 6.14 5.81 10.23
C GLU A 204 6.25 7.00 9.27
N ASP A 205 7.41 7.18 8.62
CA ASP A 205 7.57 8.23 7.58
C ASP A 205 6.59 7.98 6.42
N ILE A 206 6.39 6.70 6.06
CA ILE A 206 5.42 6.29 5.02
C ILE A 206 3.99 6.49 5.52
N ALA A 207 3.70 6.11 6.77
CA ALA A 207 2.38 6.26 7.37
C ALA A 207 1.90 7.71 7.36
N GLN A 208 2.76 8.67 7.75
CA GLN A 208 2.41 10.09 7.73
C GLN A 208 2.11 10.61 6.31
N ALA A 209 2.86 10.15 5.31
CA ALA A 209 2.61 10.51 3.92
C ALA A 209 1.27 9.96 3.40
N VAL A 210 0.94 8.72 3.75
CA VAL A 210 -0.37 8.11 3.44
C VAL A 210 -1.49 8.90 4.12
N ARG A 211 -1.36 9.22 5.41
CA ARG A 211 -2.34 10.02 6.14
C ARG A 211 -2.58 11.38 5.49
N PHE A 212 -1.50 12.09 5.16
CA PHE A 212 -1.57 13.37 4.45
C PHE A 212 -2.36 13.23 3.14
N LEU A 213 -2.00 12.26 2.28
CA LEU A 213 -2.66 12.06 1.00
C LEU A 213 -4.12 11.59 1.14
N SER A 214 -4.49 10.92 2.22
CA SER A 214 -5.87 10.53 2.53
C SER A 214 -6.73 11.68 3.05
N SER A 215 -6.12 12.77 3.54
CA SER A 215 -6.81 13.88 4.20
C SER A 215 -7.31 14.98 3.24
N ASN A 216 -8.11 15.91 3.79
CA ASN A 216 -8.54 17.13 3.09
C ASN A 216 -7.39 18.12 2.81
N ALA A 217 -6.24 17.98 3.48
CA ALA A 217 -5.06 18.79 3.16
C ALA A 217 -4.55 18.49 1.74
N ALA A 218 -4.78 17.28 1.24
CA ALA A 218 -4.44 16.83 -0.11
C ALA A 218 -5.61 16.96 -1.12
N ARG A 219 -6.62 17.80 -0.85
CA ARG A 219 -7.85 17.91 -1.69
C ARG A 219 -7.61 18.26 -3.15
N SER A 220 -6.47 18.87 -3.48
CA SER A 220 -6.05 19.23 -4.85
C SER A 220 -4.95 18.31 -5.41
N ILE A 221 -4.67 17.18 -4.75
CA ILE A 221 -3.63 16.22 -5.13
C ILE A 221 -4.30 14.91 -5.57
N THR A 222 -4.19 14.58 -6.86
CA THR A 222 -4.64 13.32 -7.46
C THR A 222 -3.73 12.96 -8.64
N GLY A 223 -3.49 11.68 -8.87
CA GLY A 223 -2.57 11.16 -9.88
C GLY A 223 -1.10 11.22 -9.48
N GLU A 224 -0.78 11.69 -8.27
CA GLU A 224 0.60 11.89 -7.84
C GLU A 224 1.21 10.64 -7.24
N ILE A 225 2.53 10.48 -7.46
CA ILE A 225 3.35 9.45 -6.82
C ILE A 225 4.36 10.16 -5.92
N LEU A 226 4.08 10.19 -4.62
CA LEU A 226 4.91 10.88 -3.65
C LEU A 226 6.09 9.98 -3.22
N ASN A 227 7.31 10.38 -3.57
CA ASN A 227 8.52 9.69 -3.12
C ASN A 227 8.77 9.98 -1.63
N VAL A 228 8.83 8.91 -0.82
CA VAL A 228 9.19 8.99 0.60
C VAL A 228 10.38 8.06 0.83
N SER A 229 11.55 8.55 0.43
CA SER A 229 12.74 7.73 0.26
C SER A 229 13.98 8.25 0.98
N GLY A 230 13.90 9.39 1.66
CA GLY A 230 15.09 10.08 2.18
C GLY A 230 16.09 10.46 1.09
N GLY A 231 15.62 10.56 -0.17
CA GLY A 231 16.47 10.77 -1.34
C GLY A 231 17.27 9.53 -1.74
N TYR A 232 16.79 8.32 -1.43
CA TYR A 232 17.43 7.08 -1.86
C TYR A 232 17.46 6.98 -3.39
N ARG A 233 18.68 6.87 -3.94
CA ARG A 233 18.96 6.72 -5.39
C ARG A 233 18.36 7.83 -6.26
N LEU A 234 18.52 9.08 -5.83
CA LEU A 234 18.22 10.27 -6.64
C LEU A 234 19.25 10.48 -7.75
#